data_AF-A0A3S1L1Z8-F1
#
_entry.id   AF-A0A3S1L1Z8-F1
#
_cell.length_a   1.000
_cell.length_b   1.000
_cell.length_c   1.000
_cell.angle_alpha   90.00
_cell.angle_beta   90.00
_cell.angle_gamma   90.00
#
_symmetry.space_group_name_H-M   'P 1'
#
loop_
_entity.id
_entity.type
_entity.pdbx_description
1 polymer ?
#
loop_
_entity_poly.entity_id
_entity_poly.type
_entity_poly.pdbx_seq_one_letter_code
_entity_poly.pdbx_strand_id
1 'polypeptide(L)'
;LLLAQAGLLANRVATVHWEEFESARERFPDVNFRSSGVEQSGRIITCSGGMAVLDMMLTWLAQHQGEEVARYVRECFFLKDADTSLVIRDKTLSLAIEAMRQAIAKPLSLEEIAARSNMSIRQLHRRFESEFGVAPGRFYTALRLQKGQSLLVNTRFPIARIAFACGYSSASYFTQAYRSSYGVSPTEERARMAAGKAQTQNRLAMFFQPSSSLLVNVLGQGVTP
;
A
#
# COMPACT_ATOMS: atom_id res chain seq x y z
N LEU A 1 -18.67 15.05 10.68
CA LEU A 1 -20.01 15.29 11.28
C LEU A 1 -19.98 15.47 12.80
N LEU A 2 -19.29 14.61 13.58
CA LEU A 2 -19.15 14.81 15.03
C LEU A 2 -18.61 16.20 15.42
N LEU A 3 -17.59 16.69 14.69
CA LEU A 3 -17.07 18.05 14.91
C LEU A 3 -18.08 19.16 14.59
N ALA A 4 -18.97 18.95 13.61
CA ALA A 4 -20.04 19.89 13.29
C ALA A 4 -21.11 19.90 14.40
N GLN A 5 -21.50 18.71 14.89
CA GLN A 5 -22.43 18.57 16.01
C GLN A 5 -21.91 19.24 17.29
N ALA A 6 -20.59 19.18 17.52
CA ALA A 6 -19.94 19.85 18.64
C ALA A 6 -19.78 21.37 18.43
N GLY A 7 -20.24 21.95 17.31
CA GLY A 7 -20.10 23.37 16.99
C GLY A 7 -18.68 23.80 16.60
N LEU A 8 -17.74 22.86 16.47
CA LEU A 8 -16.32 23.16 16.21
C LEU A 8 -16.03 23.56 14.75
N LEU A 9 -17.02 23.39 13.87
CA LEU A 9 -16.94 23.73 12.45
C LEU A 9 -17.76 24.96 12.04
N ALA A 10 -18.41 25.65 13.00
CA ALA A 10 -19.23 26.82 12.71
C ALA A 10 -18.42 27.90 11.96
N ASN A 11 -18.95 28.36 10.82
CA ASN A 11 -18.35 29.31 9.88
C ASN A 11 -16.98 28.89 9.32
N ARG A 12 -16.64 27.60 9.36
CA ARG A 12 -15.39 27.05 8.82
C ARG A 12 -15.63 26.30 7.52
N VAL A 13 -14.57 26.21 6.72
CA VAL A 13 -14.54 25.33 5.55
C VAL A 13 -14.23 23.90 6.00
N ALA A 14 -15.02 22.96 5.52
CA ALA A 14 -14.83 21.54 5.78
C ALA A 14 -15.20 20.72 4.55
N THR A 15 -14.79 19.46 4.53
CA THR A 15 -15.26 18.46 3.57
C THR A 15 -15.73 17.21 4.31
N VAL A 16 -16.59 16.43 3.67
CA VAL A 16 -17.15 15.16 4.17
C VAL A 16 -17.23 14.15 3.04
N HIS A 17 -17.52 12.90 3.38
CA HIS A 17 -17.76 11.88 2.37
C HIS A 17 -18.90 12.28 1.43
N TRP A 18 -18.77 11.94 0.14
CA TRP A 18 -19.71 12.36 -0.91
C TRP A 18 -21.14 11.90 -0.64
N GLU A 19 -21.33 10.70 -0.06
CA GLU A 19 -22.67 10.20 0.34
C GLU A 19 -23.33 11.07 1.41
N GLU A 20 -22.53 11.71 2.27
CA GLU A 20 -22.99 12.52 3.40
C GLU A 20 -23.08 14.01 3.06
N PHE A 21 -22.65 14.42 1.86
CA PHE A 21 -22.42 15.84 1.53
C PHE A 21 -23.69 16.69 1.60
N GLU A 22 -24.76 16.28 0.90
CA GLU A 22 -26.02 17.03 0.88
C GLU A 22 -26.71 17.03 2.24
N SER A 23 -26.74 15.86 2.90
CA SER A 23 -27.27 15.70 4.26
C SER A 23 -26.53 16.58 5.28
N ALA A 24 -25.20 16.67 5.18
CA ALA A 24 -24.38 17.49 6.06
C ALA A 24 -24.66 18.99 5.89
N ARG A 25 -24.83 19.46 4.64
CA ARG A 25 -25.16 20.86 4.33
C ARG A 25 -26.52 21.27 4.86
N GLU A 26 -27.50 20.38 4.75
CA GLU A 26 -28.84 20.62 5.30
C GLU A 26 -28.81 20.67 6.83
N ARG A 27 -28.10 19.73 7.46
CA ARG A 27 -28.08 19.58 8.92
C ARG A 27 -27.19 20.60 9.64
N PHE A 28 -26.16 21.12 8.98
CA PHE A 28 -25.21 22.09 9.55
C PHE A 28 -24.98 23.25 8.56
N PRO A 29 -25.98 24.13 8.37
CA PRO A 29 -25.95 25.21 7.37
C PRO A 29 -24.91 26.29 7.67
N ASP A 30 -24.42 26.35 8.90
CA ASP A 30 -23.36 27.24 9.37
C ASP A 30 -21.95 26.74 9.01
N VAL A 31 -21.81 25.51 8.47
CA VAL A 31 -20.53 24.96 8.01
C VAL A 31 -20.43 25.08 6.48
N ASN A 32 -19.32 25.63 5.99
CA ASN A 32 -19.07 25.75 4.56
C ASN A 32 -18.48 24.43 4.01
N PHE A 33 -19.34 23.46 3.72
CA PHE A 33 -18.91 22.20 3.11
C PHE A 33 -18.54 22.38 1.63
N ARG A 34 -17.33 21.93 1.26
CA ARG A 34 -16.83 21.91 -0.12
C ARG A 34 -16.70 20.50 -0.65
N SER A 35 -17.02 20.31 -1.93
CA SER A 35 -16.81 19.04 -2.64
C SER A 35 -15.35 18.98 -3.12
N SER A 36 -14.45 18.77 -2.17
CA SER A 36 -13.00 18.70 -2.39
C SER A 36 -12.41 17.54 -1.57
N GLY A 37 -11.18 17.12 -1.92
CA GLY A 37 -10.51 15.98 -1.28
C GLY A 37 -10.20 16.23 0.20
N VAL A 38 -9.52 17.34 0.49
CA VAL A 38 -9.06 17.72 1.83
C VAL A 38 -9.30 19.21 2.00
N GLU A 39 -9.81 19.62 3.16
CA GLU A 39 -9.99 21.03 3.54
C GLU A 39 -9.39 21.27 4.93
N GLN A 40 -8.72 22.41 5.11
CA GLN A 40 -8.13 22.81 6.38
C GLN A 40 -8.64 24.17 6.83
N SER A 41 -9.20 24.20 8.04
CA SER A 41 -9.59 25.41 8.73
C SER A 41 -8.84 25.52 10.07
N GLY A 42 -7.70 26.21 10.03
CA GLY A 42 -6.79 26.35 11.17
C GLY A 42 -6.20 25.00 11.57
N ARG A 43 -6.49 24.54 12.80
CA ARG A 43 -6.01 23.26 13.35
C ARG A 43 -6.86 22.06 12.94
N ILE A 44 -8.01 22.29 12.32
CA ILE A 44 -8.92 21.21 11.93
C ILE A 44 -8.71 20.92 10.45
N ILE A 45 -8.33 19.69 10.14
CA ILE A 45 -8.26 19.16 8.77
C ILE A 45 -9.38 18.14 8.61
N THR A 46 -10.09 18.22 7.50
CA THR A 46 -11.18 17.30 7.14
C THR A 46 -10.88 16.70 5.77
N CYS A 47 -11.32 15.46 5.55
CA CYS A 47 -11.12 14.74 4.29
C CYS A 47 -12.41 14.03 3.86
N SER A 48 -12.61 13.88 2.55
CA SER A 48 -13.84 13.34 1.94
C SER A 48 -13.85 11.82 1.76
N GLY A 49 -12.90 11.08 2.35
CA GLY A 49 -12.91 9.61 2.31
C GLY A 49 -11.52 8.98 2.48
N GLY A 50 -11.47 7.66 2.44
CA GLY A 50 -10.26 6.87 2.74
C GLY A 50 -9.04 7.25 1.88
N MET A 51 -9.24 7.54 0.60
CA MET A 51 -8.14 7.96 -0.28
C MET A 51 -7.59 9.35 0.06
N ALA A 52 -8.46 10.26 0.51
CA ALA A 52 -8.06 11.61 0.92
C ALA A 52 -7.38 11.66 2.30
N VAL A 53 -7.43 10.56 3.08
CA VAL A 53 -6.71 10.46 4.37
C VAL A 53 -5.21 10.53 4.15
N LEU A 54 -4.68 9.94 3.08
CA LEU A 54 -3.25 10.02 2.77
C LEU A 54 -2.84 11.47 2.48
N ASP A 55 -3.58 12.15 1.59
CA ASP A 55 -3.32 13.56 1.28
C ASP A 55 -3.43 14.46 2.51
N MET A 56 -4.38 14.17 3.41
CA MET A 56 -4.51 14.84 4.70
C MET A 56 -3.28 14.63 5.59
N MET A 57 -2.82 13.39 5.74
CA MET A 57 -1.62 13.06 6.54
C MET A 57 -0.36 13.69 5.95
N LEU A 58 -0.22 13.70 4.63
CA LEU A 58 0.92 14.32 3.94
C LEU A 58 0.92 15.84 4.11
N THR A 59 -0.24 16.48 4.04
CA THR A 59 -0.40 17.93 4.31
C THR A 59 -0.01 18.26 5.74
N TRP A 60 -0.47 17.47 6.70
CA TRP A 60 -0.10 17.64 8.11
C TRP A 60 1.42 17.45 8.32
N LEU A 61 2.00 16.42 7.70
CA LEU A 61 3.42 16.10 7.81
C LEU A 61 4.30 17.19 7.22
N ALA A 62 3.92 17.77 6.08
CA ALA A 62 4.62 18.90 5.46
C ALA A 62 4.67 20.12 6.40
N GLN A 63 3.55 20.40 7.09
CA GLN A 63 3.44 21.53 8.02
C GLN A 63 4.30 21.37 9.28
N HIS A 64 4.50 20.14 9.76
CA HIS A 64 5.17 19.89 11.05
C HIS A 64 6.62 19.43 10.90
N GLN A 65 6.91 18.60 9.90
CA GLN A 65 8.21 17.96 9.68
C GLN A 65 8.92 18.46 8.41
N GLY A 66 8.29 19.37 7.66
CA GLY A 66 8.82 19.93 6.43
C GLY A 66 8.45 19.14 5.17
N GLU A 67 8.52 19.83 4.03
CA GLU A 67 8.08 19.30 2.73
C GLU A 67 8.88 18.07 2.27
N GLU A 68 10.15 17.95 2.68
CA GLU A 68 10.99 16.80 2.30
C GLU A 68 10.54 15.49 2.93
N VAL A 69 10.14 15.52 4.21
CA VAL A 69 9.63 14.33 4.91
C VAL A 69 8.28 13.92 4.33
N ALA A 70 7.42 14.89 4.02
CA ALA A 70 6.16 14.64 3.32
C ALA A 70 6.39 14.02 1.94
N ARG A 71 7.36 14.52 1.18
CA ARG A 71 7.74 13.96 -0.13
C ARG A 71 8.23 12.52 -0.01
N TYR A 72 9.14 12.25 0.93
CA TYR A 72 9.65 10.89 1.17
C TYR A 72 8.54 9.91 1.56
N VAL A 73 7.63 10.31 2.45
CA VAL A 73 6.49 9.47 2.86
C VAL A 73 5.51 9.28 1.71
N ARG A 74 5.23 10.33 0.93
CA ARG A 74 4.44 10.24 -0.31
C ARG A 74 5.05 9.17 -1.20
N GLU A 75 6.34 9.28 -1.51
CA GLU A 75 7.06 8.27 -2.28
C GLU A 75 6.88 6.87 -1.67
N CYS A 76 7.07 6.67 -0.36
CA CYS A 76 6.88 5.36 0.27
C CYS A 76 5.48 4.74 0.11
N PHE A 77 4.42 5.55 0.16
CA PHE A 77 3.03 5.07 0.01
C PHE A 77 2.66 4.88 -1.45
N PHE A 78 3.03 5.81 -2.33
CA PHE A 78 2.83 5.67 -3.77
C PHE A 78 3.76 4.60 -4.39
N LEU A 79 4.84 4.19 -3.71
CA LEU A 79 5.67 3.03 -4.04
C LEU A 79 5.07 1.70 -3.56
N LYS A 80 4.10 1.71 -2.63
CA LYS A 80 3.41 0.51 -2.14
C LYS A 80 2.05 0.28 -2.81
N ASP A 81 1.33 1.35 -3.14
CA ASP A 81 0.18 1.32 -4.08
C ASP A 81 0.65 1.37 -5.55
N ALA A 82 1.94 1.16 -5.79
CA ALA A 82 2.52 0.99 -7.11
C ALA A 82 2.10 -0.34 -7.78
N ASP A 83 0.80 -0.52 -7.98
CA ASP A 83 0.29 -0.78 -9.32
C ASP A 83 0.47 0.46 -10.23
N THR A 84 1.69 1.02 -10.24
CA THR A 84 2.47 1.52 -11.38
C THR A 84 1.68 2.12 -12.54
N SER A 85 0.83 3.06 -12.19
CA SER A 85 0.84 4.36 -12.86
C SER A 85 1.94 5.22 -12.24
N LEU A 86 3.16 4.66 -12.17
CA LEU A 86 4.37 5.46 -12.07
C LEU A 86 4.19 6.61 -13.05
N VAL A 87 4.47 7.82 -12.60
CA VAL A 87 4.39 9.08 -13.35
C VAL A 87 5.46 9.05 -14.44
N ILE A 88 5.35 8.10 -15.36
CA ILE A 88 6.10 8.02 -16.57
C ILE A 88 5.37 8.98 -17.49
N ARG A 89 5.93 10.19 -17.59
CA ARG A 89 5.44 11.21 -18.54
C ARG A 89 5.36 10.65 -19.97
N ASP A 90 6.17 9.63 -20.27
CA ASP A 90 6.10 8.86 -21.49
C ASP A 90 4.92 7.86 -21.50
N LYS A 91 3.85 8.26 -22.20
CA LYS A 91 2.66 7.43 -22.40
C LYS A 91 2.97 6.07 -23.04
N THR A 92 3.96 5.98 -23.92
CA THR A 92 4.29 4.72 -24.61
C THR A 92 4.95 3.73 -23.65
N LEU A 93 5.88 4.20 -22.82
CA LEU A 93 6.50 3.36 -21.80
C LEU A 93 5.50 2.95 -20.71
N SER A 94 4.57 3.84 -20.35
CA SER A 94 3.46 3.50 -19.44
C SER A 94 2.61 2.35 -19.98
N LEU A 95 2.24 2.40 -21.26
CA LEU A 95 1.47 1.33 -21.92
C LEU A 95 2.24 0.00 -21.94
N ALA A 96 3.56 0.04 -22.15
CA ALA A 96 4.40 -1.16 -22.12
C ALA A 96 4.38 -1.83 -20.75
N ILE A 97 4.53 -1.04 -19.68
CA ILE A 97 4.53 -1.56 -18.30
C ILE A 97 3.14 -2.08 -17.91
N GLU A 98 2.07 -1.38 -18.31
CA GLU A 98 0.72 -1.84 -18.06
C GLU A 98 0.44 -3.18 -18.76
N ALA A 99 0.88 -3.32 -20.02
CA ALA A 99 0.77 -4.58 -20.74
C ALA A 99 1.54 -5.73 -20.04
N MET A 100 2.72 -5.45 -19.46
CA MET A 100 3.45 -6.41 -18.64
C MET A 100 2.67 -6.81 -17.38
N ARG A 101 2.07 -5.84 -16.66
CA ARG A 101 1.33 -6.09 -15.41
C ARG A 101 0.08 -6.92 -15.63
N GLN A 102 -0.69 -6.59 -16.65
CA GLN A 102 -1.90 -7.33 -17.00
C GLN A 102 -1.61 -8.76 -17.43
N ALA A 103 -0.41 -9.05 -17.94
CA ALA A 103 -0.04 -10.34 -18.51
C ALA A 103 0.93 -11.17 -17.64
N ILE A 104 0.98 -10.96 -16.31
CA ILE A 104 1.91 -11.69 -15.43
C ILE A 104 1.75 -13.23 -15.50
N ALA A 105 0.51 -13.73 -15.49
CA ALA A 105 0.23 -15.17 -15.46
C ALA A 105 0.49 -15.85 -16.82
N LYS A 106 0.38 -15.10 -17.92
CA LYS A 106 0.65 -15.55 -19.29
C LYS A 106 1.55 -14.51 -19.97
N PRO A 107 2.87 -14.55 -19.70
CA PRO A 107 3.77 -13.49 -20.11
C PRO A 107 3.82 -13.31 -21.62
N LEU A 108 3.60 -12.07 -22.07
CA LEU A 108 3.84 -11.64 -23.44
C LEU A 108 5.33 -11.63 -23.79
N SER A 109 5.64 -11.82 -25.06
CA SER A 109 6.98 -11.61 -25.59
C SER A 109 7.33 -10.11 -25.61
N LEU A 110 8.62 -9.77 -25.68
CA LEU A 110 9.04 -8.37 -25.76
C LEU A 110 8.59 -7.71 -27.06
N GLU A 111 8.49 -8.49 -28.14
CA GLU A 111 7.94 -8.08 -29.43
C GLU A 111 6.47 -7.67 -29.29
N GLU A 112 5.65 -8.48 -28.60
CA GLU A 112 4.24 -8.19 -28.36
C GLU A 112 4.06 -6.94 -27.48
N ILE A 113 4.89 -6.77 -26.45
CA ILE A 113 4.85 -5.59 -25.58
C ILE A 113 5.23 -4.32 -26.36
N ALA A 114 6.27 -4.40 -27.19
CA ALA A 114 6.70 -3.31 -28.06
C ALA A 114 5.58 -2.91 -29.03
N ALA A 115 4.95 -3.89 -29.68
CA ALA A 115 3.83 -3.66 -30.59
C ALA A 115 2.63 -2.98 -29.89
N ARG A 116 2.24 -3.46 -28.69
CA ARG A 116 1.13 -2.89 -27.90
C ARG A 116 1.38 -1.47 -27.40
N SER A 117 2.65 -1.09 -27.26
CA SER A 117 3.07 0.23 -26.82
C SER A 117 3.48 1.17 -27.96
N ASN A 118 3.25 0.75 -29.22
CA ASN A 118 3.62 1.49 -30.43
C ASN A 118 5.12 1.84 -30.49
N MET A 119 5.96 0.89 -30.06
CA MET A 119 7.42 1.00 -30.07
C MET A 119 8.05 -0.14 -30.86
N SER A 120 9.23 0.11 -31.45
CA SER A 120 10.14 -0.96 -31.83
C SER A 120 10.81 -1.58 -30.59
N ILE A 121 11.29 -2.82 -30.70
CA ILE A 121 12.05 -3.50 -29.63
C ILE A 121 13.26 -2.66 -29.18
N ARG A 122 13.96 -2.04 -30.14
CA ARG A 122 15.10 -1.17 -29.86
C ARG A 122 14.71 0.05 -29.04
N GLN A 123 13.57 0.68 -29.35
CA GLN A 123 13.05 1.81 -28.57
C GLN A 123 12.66 1.36 -27.17
N LEU A 124 11.97 0.22 -27.05
CA LEU A 124 11.59 -0.36 -25.76
C LEU A 124 12.83 -0.56 -24.88
N HIS A 125 13.86 -1.24 -25.39
CA HIS A 125 15.12 -1.45 -24.66
C HIS A 125 15.74 -0.13 -24.20
N ARG A 126 15.95 0.81 -25.12
CA ARG A 126 16.57 2.10 -24.82
C ARG A 126 15.80 2.88 -23.74
N ARG A 127 14.46 2.86 -23.80
CA ARG A 127 13.58 3.52 -22.82
C ARG A 127 13.69 2.89 -21.44
N PHE A 128 13.70 1.56 -21.37
CA PHE A 128 13.86 0.86 -20.10
C PHE A 128 15.25 1.08 -19.47
N GLU A 129 16.30 1.11 -20.29
CA GLU A 129 17.64 1.44 -19.83
C GLU A 129 17.75 2.90 -19.35
N SER A 130 17.16 3.86 -20.08
CA SER A 130 17.23 5.27 -19.69
C SER A 130 16.43 5.59 -18.43
N GLU A 131 15.26 4.98 -18.26
CA GLU A 131 14.35 5.29 -17.14
C GLU A 131 14.61 4.43 -15.89
N PHE A 132 15.03 3.17 -16.06
CA PHE A 132 15.19 2.21 -14.96
C PHE A 132 16.59 1.61 -14.84
N GLY A 133 17.50 1.89 -15.77
CA GLY A 133 18.86 1.31 -15.78
C GLY A 133 18.90 -0.20 -16.03
N VAL A 134 17.81 -0.80 -16.49
CA VAL A 134 17.70 -2.26 -16.70
C VAL A 134 17.01 -2.59 -18.00
N ALA A 135 17.35 -3.74 -18.58
CA ALA A 135 16.67 -4.25 -19.77
C ALA A 135 15.20 -4.64 -19.49
N PRO A 136 14.28 -4.49 -20.47
CA PRO A 136 12.84 -4.74 -20.28
C PRO A 136 12.53 -6.17 -19.83
N GLY A 137 13.26 -7.19 -20.31
CA GLY A 137 13.08 -8.58 -19.86
C GLY A 137 13.44 -8.79 -18.38
N ARG A 138 14.46 -8.08 -17.87
CA ARG A 138 14.83 -8.12 -16.45
C ARG A 138 13.79 -7.41 -15.60
N PHE A 139 13.30 -6.25 -16.06
CA PHE A 139 12.20 -5.55 -15.40
C PHE A 139 10.94 -6.41 -15.33
N TYR A 140 10.58 -7.06 -16.44
CA TYR A 140 9.40 -7.91 -16.47
C TYR A 140 9.53 -9.13 -15.54
N THR A 141 10.73 -9.71 -15.47
CA THR A 141 11.02 -10.77 -14.48
C THR A 141 10.82 -10.25 -13.05
N ALA A 142 11.31 -9.05 -12.73
CA ALA A 142 11.14 -8.44 -11.41
C ALA A 142 9.66 -8.22 -11.05
N LEU A 143 8.83 -7.74 -11.99
CA LEU A 143 7.38 -7.61 -11.78
C LEU A 143 6.71 -8.94 -11.42
N ARG A 144 7.07 -10.00 -12.16
CA ARG A 144 6.51 -11.34 -11.93
C ARG A 144 6.97 -11.91 -10.58
N LEU A 145 8.22 -11.68 -10.19
CA LEU A 145 8.75 -12.07 -8.89
C LEU A 145 8.10 -11.28 -7.73
N GLN A 146 7.86 -9.97 -7.92
CA GLN A 146 7.15 -9.13 -6.95
C GLN A 146 5.72 -9.63 -6.70
N LYS A 147 5.00 -10.05 -7.76
CA LYS A 147 3.69 -10.71 -7.60
C LYS A 147 3.83 -12.01 -6.79
N GLY A 148 4.88 -12.78 -7.06
CA GLY A 148 5.21 -14.00 -6.31
C GLY A 148 5.42 -13.73 -4.83
N GLN A 149 6.22 -12.72 -4.48
CA GLN A 149 6.44 -12.29 -3.09
C GLN A 149 5.13 -11.89 -2.41
N SER A 150 4.29 -11.07 -3.07
CA SER A 150 2.98 -10.69 -2.54
C SER A 150 2.09 -11.92 -2.25
N LEU A 151 2.06 -12.91 -3.16
CA LEU A 151 1.31 -14.14 -2.94
C LEU A 151 1.91 -15.00 -1.82
N LEU A 152 3.24 -15.01 -1.65
CA LEU A 152 3.90 -15.70 -0.53
C LEU A 152 3.52 -15.08 0.83
N VAL A 153 3.42 -13.75 0.90
CA VAL A 153 3.11 -12.99 2.13
C VAL A 153 1.62 -13.12 2.51
N ASN A 154 0.75 -13.01 1.50
CA ASN A 154 -0.67 -12.77 1.70
C ASN A 154 -1.53 -14.04 1.57
N THR A 155 -0.97 -15.16 1.13
CA THR A 155 -1.73 -16.41 0.92
C THR A 155 -1.01 -17.62 1.49
N ARG A 156 -1.73 -18.74 1.62
CA ARG A 156 -1.17 -20.05 1.97
C ARG A 156 -0.97 -20.96 0.74
N PHE A 157 -0.97 -20.39 -0.47
CA PHE A 157 -0.89 -21.22 -1.68
C PHE A 157 0.43 -22.01 -1.75
N PRO A 158 0.41 -23.25 -2.29
CA PRO A 158 1.65 -23.97 -2.56
C PRO A 158 2.57 -23.19 -3.50
N ILE A 159 3.90 -23.30 -3.32
CA ILE A 159 4.89 -22.57 -4.14
C ILE A 159 4.70 -22.87 -5.63
N ALA A 160 4.35 -24.12 -5.97
CA ALA A 160 4.04 -24.49 -7.36
C ALA A 160 2.88 -23.67 -7.94
N ARG A 161 1.79 -23.47 -7.17
CA ARG A 161 0.65 -22.64 -7.58
C ARG A 161 1.05 -21.18 -7.76
N ILE A 162 1.90 -20.66 -6.87
CA ILE A 162 2.42 -19.29 -6.96
C ILE A 162 3.30 -19.13 -8.22
N ALA A 163 4.16 -20.09 -8.51
CA ALA A 163 4.98 -20.09 -9.71
C ALA A 163 4.13 -19.99 -10.98
N PHE A 164 3.09 -20.82 -11.10
CA PHE A 164 2.15 -20.75 -12.24
C PHE A 164 1.39 -19.43 -12.29
N ALA A 165 0.93 -18.90 -11.15
CA ALA A 165 0.26 -17.59 -11.11
C ALA A 165 1.17 -16.43 -11.53
N CYS A 166 2.49 -16.61 -11.44
CA CYS A 166 3.50 -15.65 -11.90
C CYS A 166 4.06 -15.99 -13.30
N GLY A 167 3.41 -16.90 -14.03
CA GLY A 167 3.75 -17.26 -15.42
C GLY A 167 4.99 -18.15 -15.57
N TYR A 168 5.45 -18.80 -14.50
CA TYR A 168 6.59 -19.73 -14.57
C TYR A 168 6.10 -21.14 -14.94
N SER A 169 6.84 -21.83 -15.80
CA SER A 169 6.54 -23.20 -16.24
C SER A 169 6.77 -24.26 -15.17
N SER A 170 7.61 -23.97 -14.17
CA SER A 170 7.89 -24.87 -13.05
C SER A 170 8.19 -24.12 -11.75
N ALA A 171 7.91 -24.78 -10.63
CA ALA A 171 8.24 -24.29 -9.29
C ALA A 171 9.76 -24.12 -9.09
N SER A 172 10.57 -25.00 -9.69
CA SER A 172 12.02 -24.96 -9.61
C SER A 172 12.58 -23.71 -10.29
N TYR A 173 12.08 -23.39 -11.49
CA TYR A 173 12.53 -22.19 -12.21
C TYR A 173 12.14 -20.91 -11.48
N PHE A 174 10.91 -20.83 -10.94
CA PHE A 174 10.50 -19.73 -10.08
C PHE A 174 11.41 -19.61 -8.85
N THR A 175 11.68 -20.71 -8.15
CA THR A 175 12.52 -20.72 -6.93
C THR A 175 13.94 -20.24 -7.21
N GLN A 176 14.53 -20.68 -8.33
CA GLN A 176 15.84 -20.22 -8.75
C GLN A 176 15.85 -18.73 -9.06
N ALA A 177 14.89 -18.25 -9.88
CA ALA A 177 14.77 -16.83 -10.22
C ALA A 177 14.54 -15.96 -8.97
N TYR A 178 13.69 -16.43 -8.06
CA TYR A 178 13.39 -15.76 -6.80
C TYR A 178 14.62 -15.64 -5.91
N ARG A 179 15.36 -16.75 -5.72
CA ARG A 179 16.59 -16.75 -4.93
C ARG A 179 17.67 -15.87 -5.53
N SER A 180 17.82 -15.87 -6.86
CA SER A 180 18.76 -14.97 -7.54
C SER A 180 18.39 -13.49 -7.36
N SER A 181 17.11 -13.16 -7.23
CA SER A 181 16.65 -11.77 -7.08
C SER A 181 16.62 -11.28 -5.63
N TYR A 182 16.30 -12.14 -4.66
CA TYR A 182 16.06 -11.76 -3.26
C TYR A 182 17.05 -12.38 -2.26
N GLY A 183 17.97 -13.24 -2.73
CA GLY A 183 18.98 -13.91 -1.89
C GLY A 183 18.44 -15.06 -1.03
N VAL A 184 17.13 -15.29 -1.01
CA VAL A 184 16.46 -16.33 -0.22
C VAL A 184 15.47 -17.12 -1.08
N SER A 185 15.19 -18.37 -0.71
CA SER A 185 14.15 -19.15 -1.38
C SER A 185 12.74 -18.74 -0.94
N PRO A 186 11.70 -18.98 -1.77
CA PRO A 186 10.30 -18.76 -1.40
C PRO A 186 9.89 -19.47 -0.11
N THR A 187 10.41 -20.68 0.12
CA THR A 187 10.14 -21.47 1.33
C THR A 187 10.75 -20.82 2.57
N GLU A 188 12.01 -20.40 2.49
CA GLU A 188 12.70 -19.73 3.59
C GLU A 188 12.03 -18.40 3.93
N GLU A 189 11.62 -17.62 2.92
CA GLU A 189 10.93 -16.36 3.14
C GLU A 189 9.58 -16.54 3.84
N ARG A 190 8.80 -17.54 3.42
CA ARG A 190 7.55 -17.91 4.11
C ARG A 190 7.79 -18.32 5.56
N ALA A 191 8.83 -19.11 5.82
CA ALA A 191 9.19 -19.51 7.17
C ALA A 191 9.59 -18.31 8.05
N ARG A 192 10.39 -17.38 7.51
CA ARG A 192 10.76 -16.13 8.19
C ARG A 192 9.55 -15.27 8.52
N MET A 193 8.59 -15.14 7.60
CA MET A 193 7.37 -14.38 7.84
C MET A 193 6.44 -15.04 8.86
N ALA A 194 6.37 -16.38 8.87
CA ALA A 194 5.65 -17.11 9.90
C ALA A 194 6.28 -16.89 11.29
N ALA A 195 7.61 -16.93 11.38
CA ALA A 195 8.34 -16.64 12.61
C ALA A 195 8.18 -15.19 13.09
N GLY A 196 8.20 -14.21 12.17
CA GLY A 196 8.00 -12.78 12.49
C GLY A 196 6.56 -12.43 12.88
N LYS A 197 5.55 -13.10 12.28
CA LYS A 197 4.15 -13.01 12.70
C LYS A 197 3.94 -13.65 14.08
N ALA A 198 4.56 -14.80 14.34
CA ALA A 198 4.52 -15.47 15.65
C ALA A 198 5.20 -14.65 16.76
N GLN A 199 6.31 -13.96 16.48
CA GLN A 199 6.94 -13.04 17.43
C GLN A 199 6.08 -11.79 17.70
N THR A 200 5.44 -11.22 16.68
CA THR A 200 4.53 -10.07 16.86
C THR A 200 3.25 -10.47 17.62
N GLN A 201 2.69 -11.66 17.32
CA GLN A 201 1.56 -12.22 18.08
C GLN A 201 1.94 -12.57 19.51
N ASN A 202 3.13 -13.13 19.78
CA ASN A 202 3.60 -13.38 21.15
C ASN A 202 3.83 -12.08 21.94
N ARG A 203 4.32 -11.01 21.30
CA ARG A 203 4.44 -9.69 21.95
C ARG A 203 3.10 -9.06 22.22
N LEU A 204 2.13 -9.14 21.29
CA LEU A 204 0.77 -8.65 21.51
C LEU A 204 0.01 -9.47 22.56
N ALA A 205 0.23 -10.80 22.64
CA ALA A 205 -0.32 -11.64 23.69
C ALA A 205 0.26 -11.34 25.09
N MET A 206 1.50 -10.83 25.17
CA MET A 206 2.08 -10.32 26.42
C MET A 206 1.46 -8.97 26.86
N PHE A 207 0.95 -8.15 25.94
CA PHE A 207 0.25 -6.90 26.25
C PHE A 207 -1.25 -7.08 26.53
N PHE A 208 -1.81 -8.26 26.22
CA PHE A 208 -3.21 -8.60 26.41
C PHE A 208 -3.37 -9.75 27.43
N GLN A 209 -2.72 -9.64 28.58
CA GLN A 209 -3.24 -10.31 29.77
C GLN A 209 -4.43 -9.48 30.26
N PRO A 210 -5.62 -10.05 30.51
CA PRO A 210 -6.67 -9.31 31.18
C PRO A 210 -6.15 -8.99 32.58
N SER A 211 -5.81 -7.71 32.81
CA SER A 211 -5.64 -7.14 34.13
C SER A 211 -6.96 -7.28 34.87
N SER A 212 -7.19 -8.45 35.45
CA SER A 212 -8.23 -8.69 36.45
C SER A 212 -7.74 -8.07 37.75
N SER A 213 -7.99 -6.78 37.91
CA SER A 213 -7.95 -6.12 39.23
C SER A 213 -8.41 -4.68 39.15
N LEU A 214 -9.73 -4.48 39.24
CA LEU A 214 -10.26 -3.46 40.13
C LEU A 214 -11.53 -4.02 40.80
N LEU A 215 -11.44 -4.17 42.13
CA LEU A 215 -12.52 -4.26 43.12
C LEU A 215 -13.29 -5.60 43.26
N VAL A 216 -12.67 -6.53 43.99
CA VAL A 216 -13.33 -7.05 45.21
C VAL A 216 -12.38 -6.79 46.39
N ASN A 217 -12.68 -5.71 47.11
CA ASN A 217 -12.31 -5.58 48.52
C ASN A 217 -13.08 -6.66 49.30
N VAL A 218 -12.41 -7.75 49.66
CA VAL A 218 -12.50 -8.31 51.01
C VAL A 218 -11.10 -8.79 51.35
N LEU A 219 -10.43 -7.99 52.17
CA LEU A 219 -9.39 -8.47 53.06
C LEU A 219 -9.99 -9.64 53.86
N GLY A 220 -9.76 -10.86 53.39
CA GLY A 220 -9.47 -11.97 54.29
C GLY A 220 -8.26 -11.51 55.08
N GLN A 221 -8.51 -11.16 56.33
CA GLN A 221 -7.47 -10.85 57.30
C GLN A 221 -6.44 -11.97 57.32
N GLY A 222 -5.19 -11.56 57.51
CA GLY A 222 -4.05 -12.43 57.55
C GLY A 222 -4.22 -13.56 58.56
N VAL A 223 -3.64 -14.69 58.17
CA VAL A 223 -3.16 -15.68 59.12
C VAL A 223 -1.99 -15.05 59.89
N THR A 224 -2.08 -15.07 61.21
CA THR A 224 -0.94 -15.37 62.09
C THR A 224 -1.41 -16.41 63.11
N PRO A 225 -0.52 -17.31 63.56
CA PRO A 225 -0.86 -18.59 64.19
C PRO A 225 -1.58 -18.48 65.54
#